data_AF-W6NAP5-F1
#
_entry.id   AF-W6NAP5-F1
#
_cell.length_a   1.000
_cell.length_b   1.000
_cell.length_c   1.000
_cell.angle_alpha   90.00
_cell.angle_beta   90.00
_cell.angle_gamma   90.00
#
_symmetry.space_group_name_H-M   'P 1'
#
loop_
_entity.id
_entity.type
_entity.pdbx_description
1 polymer ?
#
loop_
_entity_poly.entity_id
_entity_poly.type
_entity_poly.pdbx_seq_one_letter_code
_entity_poly.pdbx_strand_id
1 'polypeptide(L)'
;DKEEISATDEHFVQTREADGTARLVIKSTKVKDSGEIRCEASNPAGIARTDAPLTVSLPEEEIAPEFAQELTSCQVLEGQLAQFEC
;
A
#
# COMPACT_ATOMS: atom_id res chain seq x y z
N ASP A 1 18.64 3.51 -14.22
CA ASP A 1 18.24 4.86 -13.75
C ASP A 1 18.00 4.77 -12.25
N LYS A 2 18.52 5.71 -11.45
CA LYS A 2 18.36 5.72 -10.00
C LYS A 2 17.48 6.91 -9.65
N GLU A 3 16.18 6.68 -9.53
CA GLU A 3 15.25 7.72 -9.08
C GLU A 3 15.36 7.86 -7.56
N GLU A 4 15.65 9.07 -7.09
CA GLU A 4 15.67 9.38 -5.67
C GLU A 4 14.24 9.55 -5.17
N ILE A 5 13.94 8.93 -4.02
CA ILE A 5 12.66 9.09 -3.35
C ILE A 5 12.60 10.49 -2.74
N SER A 6 11.65 11.31 -3.20
CA SER A 6 11.46 12.66 -2.67
C SER A 6 10.92 12.63 -1.24
N ALA A 7 11.41 13.55 -0.40
CA ALA A 7 10.94 13.70 0.98
C ALA A 7 9.47 14.16 1.09
N THR A 8 8.89 14.68 0.00
CA THR A 8 7.48 15.12 -0.06
C THR A 8 6.60 14.17 -0.86
N ASP A 9 7.08 12.96 -1.14
CA ASP A 9 6.32 11.97 -1.90
C ASP A 9 5.12 11.45 -1.06
N GLU A 10 3.93 11.41 -1.66
CA GLU A 10 2.72 10.92 -0.99
C GLU A 10 2.67 9.39 -0.91
N HIS A 11 3.26 8.72 -1.90
CA HIS A 11 3.34 7.26 -2.08
C HIS A 11 4.51 6.67 -1.29
N PHE A 12 5.67 7.34 -1.31
CA PHE A 12 6.88 6.96 -0.58
C PHE A 12 7.18 7.91 0.59
N VAL A 13 6.78 7.54 1.80
CA VAL A 13 6.98 8.39 2.98
C VAL A 13 8.25 7.97 3.73
N GLN A 14 9.23 8.88 3.79
CA GLN A 14 10.45 8.69 4.58
C GLN A 14 10.34 9.39 5.94
N THR A 15 10.73 8.70 7.02
CA THR A 15 10.85 9.29 8.35
C THR A 15 12.20 8.97 8.98
N ARG A 16 12.67 9.88 9.84
CA ARG A 16 13.85 9.67 10.68
C ARG A 16 13.47 9.85 12.13
N GLU A 17 13.82 8.87 12.95
CA GLU A 17 13.55 8.86 14.38
C GLU A 17 14.75 9.40 15.16
N ALA A 18 14.52 9.84 16.39
CA ALA A 18 15.55 10.49 17.22
C ALA A 18 16.67 9.53 17.66
N ASP A 19 16.43 8.22 17.61
CA ASP A 19 17.39 7.16 17.91
C ASP A 19 18.35 6.84 16.75
N GLY A 20 18.17 7.51 15.60
CA GLY A 20 18.94 7.28 14.39
C GLY A 20 18.31 6.30 13.40
N THR A 21 17.13 5.75 13.71
CA THR A 21 16.39 4.87 12.81
C THR A 21 15.85 5.64 11.61
N ALA A 22 16.13 5.17 10.40
CA ALA A 22 15.53 5.66 9.16
C ALA A 22 14.50 4.65 8.66
N ARG A 23 13.30 5.11 8.33
CA ARG A 23 12.17 4.28 7.90
C ARG A 23 11.61 4.78 6.58
N LEU A 24 11.29 3.84 5.69
CA LEU A 24 10.56 4.08 4.44
C LEU A 24 9.22 3.35 4.50
N VAL A 25 8.13 4.04 4.20
CA VAL A 25 6.78 3.50 4.12
C VAL A 25 6.24 3.69 2.71
N ILE A 26 5.86 2.59 2.06
CA ILE A 26 5.29 2.60 0.71
C ILE A 26 3.78 2.39 0.84
N LYS A 27 2.98 3.39 0.48
CA LYS A 27 1.51 3.30 0.59
C LYS A 27 0.93 2.64 -0.64
N SER A 28 -0.09 1.78 -0.50
CA SER A 28 -0.81 1.19 -1.64
C SER A 28 0.11 0.64 -2.73
N THR A 29 0.93 -0.35 -2.35
CA THR A 29 1.98 -0.92 -3.21
C THR A 29 1.42 -1.43 -4.53
N LYS A 30 2.06 -1.03 -5.62
CA LYS A 30 1.77 -1.46 -7.00
C LYS A 30 2.89 -2.36 -7.49
N VAL A 31 2.59 -3.21 -8.48
CA VAL A 31 3.60 -4.09 -9.09
C VAL A 31 4.81 -3.30 -9.62
N LYS A 32 4.58 -2.06 -10.09
CA LYS A 32 5.62 -1.12 -10.54
C LYS A 32 6.59 -0.67 -9.45
N ASP A 33 6.23 -0.81 -8.18
CA ASP A 33 7.12 -0.50 -7.05
C ASP A 33 8.16 -1.60 -6.81
N SER A 34 8.02 -2.76 -7.47
CA SER A 34 8.99 -3.85 -7.35
C SER A 34 10.34 -3.42 -7.94
N GLY A 35 11.42 -3.70 -7.22
CA GLY A 35 12.77 -3.29 -7.61
C GLY A 35 13.77 -3.43 -6.47
N GLU A 36 14.94 -2.83 -6.65
CA GLU A 36 15.96 -2.72 -5.59
C GLU A 36 15.82 -1.37 -4.89
N ILE A 37 15.59 -1.40 -3.57
CA ILE A 37 15.54 -0.20 -2.73
C ILE A 37 16.90 -0.02 -2.07
N ARG A 38 17.40 1.22 -2.08
CA ARG A 38 18.68 1.59 -1.48
C ARG A 38 18.49 2.63 -0.40
N CYS A 39 19.04 2.35 0.78
CA CYS A 39 19.23 3.36 1.82
C CYS A 39 20.68 3.86 1.79
N GLU A 40 20.86 5.18 1.77
CA GLU A 40 22.17 5.82 1.82
C GLU A 40 22.25 6.78 3.03
N ALA A 41 23.26 6.57 3.86
CA ALA A 41 23.59 7.44 4.98
C ALA A 41 24.95 8.11 4.73
N SER A 42 24.99 9.43 4.77
CA SER A 42 26.19 10.23 4.50
C SER A 42 26.59 11.06 5.71
N ASN A 43 27.89 11.09 6.01
CA ASN A 43 28.51 11.98 6.99
C ASN A 43 29.84 12.53 6.41
N PRO A 44 30.52 13.49 7.07
CA PRO A 44 31.78 14.05 6.55
C PRO A 44 32.92 13.04 6.33
N ALA A 45 32.88 11.89 7.00
CA ALA A 45 33.89 10.84 6.86
C ALA A 45 33.60 9.89 5.69
N GLY A 46 32.36 9.86 5.18
CA GLY A 46 31.99 9.04 4.03
C GLY A 46 30.52 8.67 3.98
N ILE A 47 30.23 7.62 3.21
CA ILE A 47 28.88 7.17 2.88
C ILE A 47 28.76 5.67 3.17
N ALA A 48 27.70 5.29 3.89
CA ALA A 48 27.28 3.91 4.07
C ALA A 48 26.01 3.63 3.25
N ARG A 49 25.91 2.43 2.66
CA ARG A 49 24.79 2.03 1.80
C ARG A 49 24.31 0.63 2.15
N THR A 50 23.01 0.43 2.06
CA THR A 50 22.35 -0.87 2.17
C THR A 50 21.33 -1.00 1.06
N ASP A 51 21.37 -2.13 0.34
CA ASP A 51 20.44 -2.47 -0.73
C ASP A 51 19.51 -3.61 -0.29
N ALA A 52 18.23 -3.55 -0.66
CA ALA A 52 17.23 -4.54 -0.32
C ALA A 52 16.26 -4.78 -1.50
N PRO A 53 16.00 -6.05 -1.89
CA PRO A 53 15.02 -6.36 -2.93
C PRO A 53 13.58 -6.18 -2.40
N LEU A 54 12.74 -5.53 -3.18
CA LEU A 54 11.30 -5.38 -2.96
C LEU A 54 10.54 -6.08 -4.09
N THR A 55 9.65 -7.00 -3.72
CA THR A 55 8.79 -7.71 -4.68
C THR A 55 7.33 -7.53 -4.26
N VAL A 56 6.53 -6.95 -5.15
CA VAL A 56 5.09 -6.77 -4.95
C VAL A 56 4.37 -7.80 -5.82
N SER A 57 3.75 -8.79 -5.18
CA SER A 57 2.89 -9.78 -5.84
C SER A 57 1.44 -9.32 -5.81
N LEU A 58 0.73 -9.54 -6.92
CA LEU A 58 -0.73 -9.53 -6.89
C LEU A 58 -1.22 -10.77 -6.15
N PRO A 59 -2.37 -10.70 -5.45
CA PRO A 59 -3.02 -11.91 -4.97
C PRO A 59 -3.20 -12.87 -6.14
N GLU A 60 -2.78 -14.14 -5.95
CA GLU A 60 -2.87 -15.19 -6.98
C GLU A 60 -4.32 -15.49 -7.35
N GLU A 61 -5.26 -15.20 -6.44
CA GLU A 61 -6.67 -15.38 -6.63
C GLU A 61 -7.30 -14.08 -7.15
N GLU A 62 -7.77 -14.11 -8.40
CA GLU A 62 -8.86 -13.23 -8.82
C GLU A 62 -10.09 -13.64 -7.99
N ILE A 63 -10.24 -13.01 -6.82
CA ILE A 63 -11.41 -13.23 -5.97
C ILE A 63 -12.62 -12.73 -6.77
N ALA A 64 -13.45 -13.67 -7.22
CA ALA A 64 -14.73 -13.33 -7.84
C ALA A 64 -15.51 -12.44 -6.86
N PRO A 65 -16.20 -11.39 -7.33
CA PRO A 65 -16.96 -10.53 -6.42
C PRO A 65 -17.99 -11.37 -5.67
N GLU A 66 -17.92 -11.32 -4.35
CA GLU A 66 -18.88 -11.93 -3.44
C GLU A 66 -19.78 -10.85 -2.84
N PHE A 67 -21.03 -11.21 -2.56
CA PHE A 67 -21.91 -10.33 -1.80
C PHE A 67 -21.37 -10.20 -0.37
N ALA A 68 -21.15 -8.97 0.09
CA ALA A 68 -20.64 -8.73 1.44
C ALA A 68 -21.65 -9.19 2.51
N GLN A 69 -22.95 -9.16 2.19
CA GLN A 69 -24.00 -9.79 2.98
C GLN A 69 -24.99 -10.55 2.07
N GLU A 70 -25.57 -11.63 2.59
CA GLU A 70 -26.64 -12.33 1.90
C GLU A 70 -27.92 -11.48 1.84
N LEU A 71 -28.61 -11.52 0.70
CA LEU A 71 -29.91 -10.86 0.53
C LEU A 71 -30.92 -11.45 1.51
N THR A 72 -31.45 -10.58 2.38
CA THR A 72 -32.51 -10.97 3.32
C THR A 72 -33.88 -10.83 2.66
N SER A 73 -34.78 -11.78 2.92
CA SER A 73 -36.16 -11.71 2.43
C SER A 73 -36.90 -10.50 3.02
N CYS A 74 -37.47 -9.65 2.16
CA CYS A 74 -38.33 -8.55 2.56
C CYS A 74 -39.80 -8.89 2.21
N GLN A 75 -40.71 -8.76 3.18
CA GLN A 75 -42.15 -8.82 2.95
C GLN A 75 -42.75 -7.43 3.14
N VAL A 76 -43.45 -6.93 2.13
CA VAL A 76 -44.14 -5.64 2.16
C VAL A 76 -45.60 -5.80 1.76
N LEU A 77 -46.45 -4.86 2.20
CA LEU A 77 -47.85 -4.81 1.80
C LEU A 77 -48.01 -4.12 0.44
N GLU A 78 -49.12 -4.42 -0.25
CA GLU A 78 -49.46 -3.78 -1.53
C GLU A 78 -49.51 -2.24 -1.37
N GLY A 79 -48.76 -1.53 -2.21
CA GLY A 79 -48.61 -0.07 -2.14
C GLY A 79 -47.42 0.44 -1.31
N GLN A 80 -46.65 -0.43 -0.66
CA GLN A 80 -45.43 -0.04 0.07
C GLN A 80 -44.15 -0.24 -0.76
N LEU A 81 -43.11 0.55 -0.46
CA LEU A 81 -41.80 0.45 -1.09
C LEU A 81 -40.99 -0.69 -0.46
N ALA A 82 -40.56 -1.66 -1.27
CA ALA A 82 -39.55 -2.65 -0.89
C ALA A 82 -38.16 -2.16 -1.27
N GLN A 83 -37.21 -2.25 -0.33
CA GLN A 83 -35.80 -1.95 -0.56
C GLN A 83 -34.95 -3.13 -0.05
N PHE A 84 -33.96 -3.53 -0.83
CA PHE A 84 -33.01 -4.58 -0.50
C PHE A 84 -31.60 -4.00 -0.47
N GLU A 85 -30.76 -4.52 0.42
CA GLU A 85 -29.36 -4.13 0.58
C GLU A 85 -28.51 -5.41 0.63
N CYS A 86 -27.33 -5.39 0.00
CA CYS A 86 -26.38 -6.50 -0.10
C CYS A 86 -24.92 -6.00 -0.08
#